data_AF-A0A915B015-F1
#
_entry.id   AF-A0A915B015-F1
#
_cell.length_a   1.000
_cell.length_b   1.000
_cell.length_c   1.000
_cell.angle_alpha   90.00
_cell.angle_beta   90.00
_cell.angle_gamma   90.00
#
_symmetry.space_group_name_H-M   'P 1'
#
loop_
_entity.id
_entity.type
_entity.pdbx_description
1 polymer ?
#
loop_
_entity_poly.entity_id
_entity_poly.type
_entity_poly.pdbx_seq_one_letter_code
_entity_poly.pdbx_strand_id
1 'polypeptide(L)'
;MFLSSSHYHALWPELDPLIQCRQHWWENLLFISSLFENRCMQWTWYIGTEFIFYLLSPIFLLTLLRWKNVGLVLCASTILVSASFRAFAMIAYNLPPTQLGWNTPPLFNSNYMEHFSQMYIKPQYRIGPYIVGIVLGYYLVQLRNTNVKYSLKFVTLGWIFSTTAGAISVYGLYPVLQGWDWPVYYIIYGSFHRTLFALAIAWIVFACHRGYGGIVNRLLSFPIFIPLSALCYSVYLSHMPIVFATFLQLPFPYKYVGKIPLLMHCVVRLFLAYILGLQCSLLSELPAINVERILLARKRSEQVKSISHNEHCLSSISSTT
;
A
#
# COMPACT_ATOMS: atom_id res chain seq x y z
N MET A 1 19.28 9.80 -25.51
CA MET A 1 19.98 9.34 -26.72
C MET A 1 21.23 8.48 -26.44
N PHE A 2 21.81 8.46 -25.23
CA PHE A 2 23.09 7.75 -24.97
C PHE A 2 23.01 6.37 -24.30
N LEU A 3 21.82 5.85 -23.95
CA LEU A 3 21.67 4.53 -23.31
C LEU A 3 20.93 3.49 -24.17
N SER A 4 20.33 3.89 -25.29
CA SER A 4 19.53 2.99 -26.14
C SER A 4 20.37 2.04 -26.99
N SER A 5 21.66 2.31 -27.18
CA SER A 5 22.54 1.56 -28.09
C SER A 5 23.36 0.46 -27.40
N SER A 6 23.14 0.23 -26.10
CA SER A 6 23.95 -0.71 -25.29
C SER A 6 23.30 -2.10 -25.13
N HIS A 7 22.16 -2.36 -25.78
CA HIS A 7 21.33 -3.51 -25.47
C HIS A 7 21.57 -4.67 -26.44
N TYR A 8 22.05 -5.81 -25.92
CA TYR A 8 22.26 -7.06 -26.67
C TYR A 8 20.99 -7.95 -26.75
N HIS A 9 19.89 -7.54 -26.13
CA HIS A 9 18.66 -8.33 -26.02
C HIS A 9 17.41 -7.50 -26.33
N ALA A 10 16.37 -8.15 -26.84
CA ALA A 10 15.08 -7.52 -27.10
C ALA A 10 14.48 -6.97 -25.79
N LEU A 11 14.26 -5.65 -25.76
CA LEU A 11 13.50 -4.97 -24.72
C LEU A 11 12.00 -5.07 -25.02
N TRP A 12 11.16 -4.89 -23.99
CA TRP A 12 9.72 -4.82 -24.16
C TRP A 12 9.34 -3.64 -25.09
N PRO A 13 8.61 -3.87 -26.20
CA PRO A 13 8.40 -2.85 -27.24
C PRO A 13 7.63 -1.59 -26.82
N GLU A 14 6.87 -1.60 -25.71
CA GLU A 14 5.87 -0.56 -25.42
C GLU A 14 6.24 0.47 -24.34
N LEU A 15 7.42 0.40 -23.72
CA LEU A 15 7.71 1.18 -22.50
C LEU A 15 9.02 1.96 -22.52
N ASP A 16 9.28 2.78 -23.55
CA ASP A 16 10.29 3.83 -23.36
C ASP A 16 9.73 4.86 -22.35
N PRO A 17 10.26 4.94 -21.12
CA PRO A 17 9.74 5.86 -20.12
C PRO A 17 9.88 7.31 -20.57
N LEU A 18 10.85 7.63 -21.45
CA LEU A 18 11.04 9.00 -21.95
C LEU A 18 9.85 9.46 -22.80
N ILE A 19 9.27 8.57 -23.60
CA ILE A 19 8.14 8.90 -24.47
C ILE A 19 6.86 9.00 -23.62
N GLN A 20 6.61 7.99 -22.78
CA GLN A 20 5.40 7.93 -21.96
C GLN A 20 5.38 9.03 -20.90
N CYS A 21 6.50 9.31 -20.23
CA CYS A 21 6.57 10.37 -19.21
C CYS A 21 6.43 11.76 -19.80
N ARG A 22 6.91 12.02 -21.02
CA ARG A 22 6.74 13.34 -21.64
C ARG A 22 5.26 13.73 -21.76
N GLN A 23 4.38 12.75 -21.97
CA GLN A 23 2.94 12.99 -22.11
C GLN A 23 2.17 12.86 -20.78
N HIS A 24 2.58 11.94 -19.90
CA HIS A 24 1.80 11.54 -18.72
C HIS A 24 2.45 11.88 -17.36
N TRP A 25 3.51 12.72 -17.31
CA TRP A 25 4.16 13.10 -16.04
C TRP A 25 3.20 13.78 -15.06
N TRP A 26 2.28 14.60 -15.56
CA TRP A 26 1.36 15.40 -14.76
C TRP A 26 0.38 14.53 -13.95
N GLU A 27 0.03 13.34 -14.45
CA GLU A 27 -0.84 12.38 -13.73
C GLU A 27 -0.20 11.91 -12.41
N ASN A 28 1.13 11.78 -12.41
CA ASN A 28 1.90 11.41 -11.22
C ASN A 28 2.05 12.58 -10.25
N LEU A 29 2.23 13.80 -10.78
CA LEU A 29 2.28 15.01 -9.96
C LEU A 29 0.96 15.26 -9.23
N LEU A 30 -0.18 15.00 -9.88
CA LEU A 30 -1.51 15.16 -9.31
C LEU A 30 -1.99 13.93 -8.51
N PHE A 31 -1.19 12.87 -8.40
CA PHE A 31 -1.55 11.61 -7.72
C PHE A 31 -2.82 10.92 -8.26
N ILE A 32 -3.10 11.08 -9.56
CA ILE A 32 -4.27 10.49 -10.24
C ILE A 32 -3.88 9.41 -11.26
N SER A 33 -2.61 9.03 -11.36
CA SER A 33 -2.11 8.06 -12.33
C SER A 33 -2.78 6.67 -12.23
N SER A 34 -3.28 6.29 -11.05
CA SER A 34 -4.02 5.04 -10.84
C SER A 34 -5.43 5.01 -11.44
N LEU A 35 -6.01 6.18 -11.75
CA LEU A 35 -7.27 6.27 -12.47
C LEU A 35 -7.07 5.99 -13.97
N PHE A 36 -5.90 6.36 -14.49
CA PHE A 36 -5.48 6.12 -15.86
C PHE A 36 -4.64 4.84 -15.95
N GLU A 37 -3.83 4.71 -17.00
CA GLU A 37 -3.02 3.52 -17.26
C GLU A 37 -1.64 3.55 -16.58
N ASN A 38 -1.31 4.66 -15.91
CA ASN A 38 -0.02 4.92 -15.26
C ASN A 38 1.20 4.59 -16.14
N ARG A 39 1.27 5.17 -17.34
CA ARG A 39 2.30 4.83 -18.34
C ARG A 39 3.70 5.39 -18.05
N CYS A 40 3.81 6.43 -17.22
CA CYS A 40 5.09 7.07 -16.94
C CYS A 40 5.90 6.35 -15.84
N MET A 41 5.41 6.37 -14.59
CA MET A 41 6.06 5.72 -13.46
C MET A 41 5.16 4.61 -12.95
N GLN A 42 5.16 3.47 -13.62
CA GLN A 42 4.20 2.39 -13.37
C GLN A 42 4.09 1.96 -11.91
N TRP A 43 5.12 2.12 -11.07
CA TRP A 43 5.09 1.78 -9.65
C TRP A 43 4.37 2.80 -8.77
N THR A 44 4.27 4.07 -9.14
CA THR A 44 3.68 5.13 -8.28
C THR A 44 2.15 5.04 -8.15
N TRP A 45 1.48 4.14 -8.88
CA TRP A 45 0.03 3.92 -8.79
C TRP A 45 -0.45 3.70 -7.35
N TYR A 46 0.38 3.09 -6.51
CA TYR A 46 0.07 2.85 -5.11
C TYR A 46 -0.10 4.17 -4.36
N ILE A 47 0.81 5.13 -4.57
CA ILE A 47 0.79 6.44 -3.92
C ILE A 47 -0.43 7.23 -4.39
N GLY A 48 -0.72 7.21 -5.69
CA GLY A 48 -1.95 7.81 -6.22
C GLY A 48 -3.21 7.21 -5.61
N THR A 49 -3.24 5.89 -5.47
CA THR A 49 -4.35 5.17 -4.83
C THR A 49 -4.50 5.53 -3.35
N GLU A 50 -3.41 5.58 -2.59
CA GLU A 50 -3.42 5.98 -1.19
C GLU A 50 -3.90 7.43 -1.01
N PHE A 51 -3.48 8.33 -1.87
CA PHE A 51 -3.94 9.73 -1.85
C PHE A 51 -5.47 9.82 -2.06
N ILE A 52 -6.01 9.11 -3.04
CA ILE A 52 -7.47 9.03 -3.26
C ILE A 52 -8.18 8.47 -2.03
N PHE A 53 -7.67 7.40 -1.44
CA PHE A 53 -8.27 6.81 -0.24
C PHE A 53 -8.18 7.73 0.98
N TYR A 54 -7.08 8.48 1.12
CA TYR A 54 -6.95 9.52 2.14
C TYR A 54 -8.03 10.60 1.98
N LEU A 55 -8.27 11.07 0.75
CA LEU A 55 -9.34 12.04 0.48
C LEU A 55 -10.75 11.49 0.79
N LEU A 56 -10.98 10.19 0.61
CA LEU A 56 -12.25 9.54 0.93
C LEU A 56 -12.41 9.19 2.42
N SER A 57 -11.32 9.12 3.18
CA SER A 57 -11.31 8.73 4.60
C SER A 57 -12.27 9.52 5.50
N PRO A 58 -12.41 10.85 5.37
CA PRO A 58 -13.34 11.62 6.19
C PRO A 58 -14.77 11.12 6.11
N ILE A 59 -15.23 10.62 4.96
CA ILE A 59 -16.59 10.09 4.78
C ILE A 59 -16.82 8.92 5.75
N PHE A 60 -15.88 7.98 5.79
CA PHE A 60 -15.97 6.80 6.66
C PHE A 60 -15.75 7.17 8.14
N LEU A 61 -14.76 8.00 8.44
CA LEU A 61 -14.46 8.39 9.82
C LEU A 61 -15.58 9.21 10.46
N LEU A 62 -16.11 10.22 9.77
CA LEU A 62 -17.19 11.07 10.29
C LEU A 62 -18.49 10.29 10.48
N THR A 63 -18.82 9.38 9.56
CA THR A 63 -20.00 8.52 9.71
C THR A 63 -19.85 7.51 10.84
N LEU A 64 -18.66 6.90 11.03
CA LEU A 64 -18.37 6.02 12.17
C LEU A 64 -18.46 6.75 13.52
N LEU A 65 -17.99 8.00 13.58
CA LEU A 65 -18.03 8.82 14.80
C LEU A 65 -19.45 9.28 15.14
N ARG A 66 -20.24 9.70 14.14
CA ARG A 66 -21.59 10.22 14.38
C ARG A 66 -22.63 9.11 14.54
N TRP A 67 -22.56 8.09 13.69
CA TRP A 67 -23.55 7.01 13.59
C TRP A 67 -22.87 5.66 13.38
N LYS A 68 -22.29 5.10 14.46
CA LYS A 68 -21.51 3.84 14.45
C LYS A 68 -22.09 2.75 13.53
N ASN A 69 -23.36 2.41 13.68
CA ASN A 69 -23.98 1.32 12.91
C ASN A 69 -24.05 1.65 11.41
N VAL A 70 -24.41 2.90 11.06
CA VAL A 70 -24.46 3.37 9.67
C VAL A 70 -23.06 3.38 9.06
N GLY A 71 -22.06 3.88 9.80
CA GLY A 71 -20.66 3.86 9.36
C GLY A 71 -20.13 2.44 9.13
N LEU A 72 -20.47 1.48 10.00
CA LEU A 72 -20.08 0.08 9.82
C LEU A 72 -20.75 -0.55 8.59
N VAL A 73 -22.04 -0.28 8.36
CA VAL A 73 -22.76 -0.74 7.16
C VAL A 73 -22.13 -0.14 5.90
N LEU A 74 -21.80 1.16 5.91
CA LEU A 74 -21.14 1.83 4.79
C LEU A 74 -19.76 1.23 4.49
N CYS A 75 -18.97 0.94 5.52
CA CYS A 75 -17.68 0.27 5.36
C CYS A 75 -17.85 -1.13 4.75
N ALA A 76 -18.75 -1.95 5.31
CA ALA A 76 -19.00 -3.30 4.84
C ALA A 76 -19.55 -3.33 3.40
N SER A 77 -20.50 -2.45 3.07
CA SER A 77 -21.07 -2.35 1.73
C SER A 77 -20.02 -1.93 0.71
N THR A 78 -19.13 -0.97 1.05
CA THR A 78 -18.07 -0.52 0.15
C THR A 78 -17.05 -1.62 -0.12
N ILE A 79 -16.67 -2.41 0.90
CA ILE A 79 -15.81 -3.58 0.74
C ILE A 79 -16.46 -4.60 -0.21
N LEU A 80 -17.75 -4.90 -0.02
CA LEU A 80 -18.48 -5.86 -0.85
C LEU A 80 -18.62 -5.38 -2.29
N VAL A 81 -19.00 -4.12 -2.51
CA VAL A 81 -19.09 -3.53 -3.87
C VAL A 81 -17.74 -3.56 -4.57
N SER A 82 -16.65 -3.21 -3.89
CA SER A 82 -15.29 -3.28 -4.43
C SER A 82 -14.90 -4.71 -4.83
N ALA A 83 -15.21 -5.69 -3.98
CA ALA A 83 -14.97 -7.11 -4.28
C ALA A 83 -15.82 -7.61 -5.46
N SER A 84 -17.10 -7.21 -5.54
CA SER A 84 -17.99 -7.53 -6.65
C SER A 84 -17.52 -6.94 -7.98
N PHE A 85 -17.07 -5.68 -7.98
CA PHE A 85 -16.48 -5.07 -9.17
C PHE A 85 -15.21 -5.79 -9.62
N ARG A 86 -14.38 -6.26 -8.67
CA ARG A 86 -13.21 -7.05 -9.01
C ARG A 86 -13.58 -8.42 -9.60
N ALA A 87 -14.56 -9.10 -8.99
CA ALA A 87 -15.10 -10.37 -9.51
C ALA A 87 -15.61 -10.21 -10.94
N PHE A 88 -16.38 -9.15 -11.20
CA PHE A 88 -16.91 -8.84 -12.51
C PHE A 88 -15.78 -8.61 -13.53
N ALA A 89 -14.77 -7.80 -13.19
CA ALA A 89 -13.62 -7.57 -14.07
C ALA A 89 -12.84 -8.86 -14.38
N MET A 90 -12.69 -9.76 -13.40
CA MET A 90 -12.05 -11.06 -13.62
C MET A 90 -12.80 -11.91 -14.65
N ILE A 91 -14.14 -11.93 -14.58
CA ILE A 91 -14.98 -12.68 -15.52
C ILE A 91 -14.97 -12.02 -16.90
N ALA A 92 -15.20 -10.71 -16.96
CA ALA A 92 -15.36 -9.97 -18.22
C ALA A 92 -14.10 -9.99 -19.10
N TYR A 93 -12.93 -9.89 -18.48
CA TYR A 93 -11.64 -9.82 -19.20
C TYR A 93 -10.85 -11.14 -19.14
N ASN A 94 -11.42 -12.20 -18.56
CA ASN A 94 -10.76 -13.48 -18.29
C ASN A 94 -9.37 -13.30 -17.64
N LEU A 95 -9.33 -12.59 -16.52
CA LEU A 95 -8.09 -12.17 -15.85
C LEU A 95 -7.79 -13.04 -14.62
N PRO A 96 -6.50 -13.38 -14.36
CA PRO A 96 -6.14 -14.18 -13.20
C PRO A 96 -6.39 -13.43 -11.87
N PRO A 97 -6.56 -14.15 -10.75
CA PRO A 97 -6.72 -13.55 -9.42
C PRO A 97 -5.58 -12.61 -8.99
N THR A 98 -4.36 -12.90 -9.45
CA THR A 98 -3.13 -12.16 -9.16
C THR A 98 -2.20 -12.17 -10.37
N GLN A 99 -1.18 -11.32 -10.33
CA GLN A 99 -0.18 -11.25 -11.41
C GLN A 99 0.75 -12.48 -11.51
N LEU A 100 0.61 -13.45 -10.62
CA LEU A 100 1.39 -14.68 -10.60
C LEU A 100 0.66 -15.85 -11.28
N GLY A 101 -0.55 -15.64 -11.81
CA GLY A 101 -1.42 -16.70 -12.36
C GLY A 101 -1.23 -17.03 -13.85
N TRP A 102 -0.19 -16.51 -14.51
CA TRP A 102 0.10 -16.86 -15.90
C TRP A 102 0.91 -18.16 -15.98
N ASN A 103 0.19 -19.25 -16.20
CA ASN A 103 0.78 -20.57 -16.41
C ASN A 103 0.93 -20.89 -17.90
N THR A 104 1.67 -21.97 -18.18
CA THR A 104 1.74 -22.60 -19.50
C THR A 104 1.20 -24.03 -19.41
N PRO A 105 0.11 -24.40 -20.12
CA PRO A 105 -0.69 -23.59 -21.05
C PRO A 105 -1.50 -22.46 -20.35
N PRO A 106 -1.84 -21.37 -21.07
CA PRO A 106 -2.53 -20.23 -20.48
C PRO A 106 -3.99 -20.59 -20.12
N LEU A 107 -4.33 -20.43 -18.85
CA LEU A 107 -5.71 -20.56 -18.33
C LEU A 107 -6.51 -19.26 -18.47
N PHE A 108 -5.80 -18.12 -18.49
CA PHE A 108 -6.35 -16.77 -18.54
C PHE A 108 -5.82 -16.02 -19.76
N ASN A 109 -6.36 -14.83 -20.03
CA ASN A 109 -5.86 -13.91 -21.04
C ASN A 109 -4.34 -13.72 -20.89
N SER A 110 -3.58 -13.95 -21.97
CA SER A 110 -2.11 -13.88 -21.97
C SER A 110 -1.56 -12.46 -21.86
N ASN A 111 -2.40 -11.43 -21.99
CA ASN A 111 -1.98 -10.04 -21.92
C ASN A 111 -1.77 -9.58 -20.47
N TYR A 112 -0.53 -9.72 -19.99
CA TYR A 112 -0.10 -9.26 -18.68
C TYR A 112 -0.39 -7.76 -18.45
N MET A 113 -0.19 -6.94 -19.48
CA MET A 113 -0.31 -5.49 -19.38
C MET A 113 -1.77 -5.05 -19.23
N GLU A 114 -2.69 -5.81 -19.83
CA GLU A 114 -4.14 -5.59 -19.68
C GLU A 114 -4.60 -5.86 -18.25
N HIS A 115 -4.14 -6.94 -17.61
CA HIS A 115 -4.40 -7.14 -16.19
C HIS A 115 -3.86 -5.97 -15.35
N PHE A 116 -2.66 -5.50 -15.67
CA PHE A 116 -2.03 -4.41 -14.94
C PHE A 116 -2.87 -3.13 -15.01
N SER A 117 -3.20 -2.68 -16.23
CA SER A 117 -3.91 -1.42 -16.48
C SER A 117 -5.38 -1.50 -16.09
N GLN A 118 -6.07 -2.61 -16.36
CA GLN A 118 -7.53 -2.71 -16.17
C GLN A 118 -7.94 -3.12 -14.75
N MET A 119 -7.10 -3.88 -14.03
CA MET A 119 -7.46 -4.38 -12.70
C MET A 119 -6.43 -4.06 -11.62
N TYR A 120 -5.13 -4.26 -11.90
CA TYR A 120 -4.12 -4.22 -10.85
C TYR A 120 -3.93 -2.82 -10.28
N ILE A 121 -3.84 -1.77 -11.09
CA ILE A 121 -3.56 -0.42 -10.59
C ILE A 121 -4.79 0.36 -10.14
N LYS A 122 -5.99 -0.15 -10.45
CA LYS A 122 -7.23 0.58 -10.30
C LYS A 122 -7.69 0.65 -8.82
N PRO A 123 -8.01 1.84 -8.29
CA PRO A 123 -8.34 2.02 -6.87
C PRO A 123 -9.67 1.34 -6.47
N GLN A 124 -10.66 1.28 -7.38
CA GLN A 124 -11.99 0.72 -7.08
C GLN A 124 -11.97 -0.77 -6.67
N TYR A 125 -10.92 -1.52 -7.01
CA TYR A 125 -10.77 -2.93 -6.64
C TYR A 125 -9.90 -3.15 -5.39
N ARG A 126 -9.43 -2.07 -4.75
CA ARG A 126 -8.38 -2.10 -3.71
C ARG A 126 -8.73 -1.41 -2.41
N ILE A 127 -9.88 -0.77 -2.32
CA ILE A 127 -10.28 -0.01 -1.12
C ILE A 127 -10.53 -0.91 0.11
N GLY A 128 -10.77 -2.21 -0.10
CA GLY A 128 -11.12 -3.15 0.98
C GLY A 128 -10.14 -3.17 2.17
N PRO A 129 -8.86 -3.51 1.96
CA PRO A 129 -7.81 -3.46 2.98
C PRO A 129 -7.72 -2.12 3.72
N TYR A 130 -7.92 -1.01 3.00
CA TYR A 130 -7.83 0.33 3.56
C TYR A 130 -8.96 0.60 4.57
N ILE A 131 -10.19 0.22 4.22
CA ILE A 131 -11.36 0.34 5.12
C ILE A 131 -11.19 -0.55 6.36
N VAL A 132 -10.62 -1.75 6.23
CA VAL A 132 -10.30 -2.60 7.39
C VAL A 132 -9.39 -1.87 8.37
N GLY A 133 -8.38 -1.15 7.86
CA GLY A 133 -7.51 -0.29 8.67
C GLY A 133 -8.26 0.84 9.38
N ILE A 134 -9.15 1.55 8.68
CA ILE A 134 -10.01 2.61 9.27
C ILE A 134 -10.86 2.05 10.42
N VAL A 135 -11.54 0.94 10.18
CA VAL A 135 -12.43 0.32 11.18
C VAL A 135 -11.64 -0.12 12.41
N LEU A 136 -10.47 -0.75 12.21
CA LEU A 136 -9.57 -1.10 13.30
C LEU A 136 -9.14 0.13 14.10
N GLY A 137 -8.67 1.18 13.42
CA GLY A 137 -8.24 2.42 14.07
C GLY A 137 -9.35 3.06 14.91
N TYR A 138 -10.58 3.09 14.37
CA TYR A 138 -11.76 3.54 15.11
C TYR A 138 -11.99 2.74 16.40
N TYR A 139 -11.94 1.40 16.34
CA TYR A 139 -12.11 0.57 17.53
C TYR A 139 -10.97 0.74 18.54
N LEU A 140 -9.72 0.88 18.09
CA LEU A 140 -8.58 1.11 18.99
C LEU A 140 -8.73 2.42 19.78
N VAL A 141 -9.20 3.49 19.13
CA VAL A 141 -9.46 4.78 19.80
C VAL A 141 -10.55 4.65 20.86
N GLN A 142 -11.66 3.99 20.52
CA GLN A 142 -12.77 3.80 21.46
C GLN A 142 -12.39 2.93 22.67
N LEU A 143 -11.50 1.96 22.45
CA LEU A 143 -11.06 1.05 23.49
C LEU A 143 -9.88 1.59 24.32
N ARG A 144 -9.24 2.68 23.90
CA ARG A 144 -8.02 3.24 24.51
C ARG A 144 -8.15 3.45 26.02
N ASN A 145 -9.28 4.02 26.46
CA ASN A 145 -9.52 4.34 27.86
C ASN A 145 -10.32 3.24 28.59
N THR A 146 -10.51 2.07 27.97
CA THR A 146 -11.30 0.97 28.53
C THR A 146 -10.40 -0.19 28.96
N ASN A 147 -10.55 -0.61 30.22
CA ASN A 147 -9.85 -1.77 30.79
C ASN A 147 -10.59 -3.09 30.52
N VAL A 148 -11.26 -3.20 29.36
CA VAL A 148 -11.96 -4.43 28.96
C VAL A 148 -10.95 -5.56 28.76
N LYS A 149 -11.07 -6.58 29.60
CA LYS A 149 -10.34 -7.85 29.46
C LYS A 149 -11.14 -8.78 28.56
N TYR A 150 -10.50 -9.32 27.54
CA TYR A 150 -11.09 -10.30 26.64
C TYR A 150 -10.89 -11.72 27.16
N SER A 151 -11.87 -12.59 26.90
CA SER A 151 -11.79 -14.00 27.28
C SER A 151 -10.72 -14.72 26.46
N LEU A 152 -10.11 -15.76 27.05
CA LEU A 152 -9.13 -16.60 26.35
C LEU A 152 -9.70 -17.17 25.06
N LYS A 153 -10.97 -17.60 25.07
CA LYS A 153 -11.67 -18.12 23.89
C LYS A 153 -11.67 -17.12 22.73
N PHE A 154 -11.99 -15.84 22.99
CA PHE A 154 -11.99 -14.81 21.97
C PHE A 154 -10.59 -14.60 21.38
N VAL A 155 -9.57 -14.56 22.23
CA VAL A 155 -8.18 -14.37 21.80
C VAL A 155 -7.69 -15.56 20.96
N THR A 156 -7.96 -16.78 21.40
CA THR A 156 -7.61 -18.00 20.67
C THR A 156 -8.31 -18.07 19.31
N LEU A 157 -9.62 -17.78 19.26
CA LEU A 157 -10.38 -17.75 18.02
C LEU A 157 -9.84 -16.71 17.04
N GLY A 158 -9.47 -15.52 17.53
CA GLY A 158 -8.89 -14.49 16.67
C GLY A 158 -7.50 -14.88 16.14
N TRP A 159 -6.67 -15.58 16.92
CA TRP A 159 -5.39 -16.10 16.43
C TRP A 159 -5.55 -17.21 15.39
N ILE A 160 -6.49 -18.15 15.60
CA ILE A 160 -6.86 -19.16 14.61
C ILE A 160 -7.34 -18.46 13.33
N PHE A 161 -8.26 -17.51 13.46
CA PHE A 161 -8.75 -16.74 12.32
C PHE A 161 -7.62 -16.03 11.58
N SER A 162 -6.75 -15.28 12.27
CA SER A 162 -5.65 -14.52 11.66
C SER A 162 -4.65 -15.43 10.94
N THR A 163 -4.24 -16.53 11.56
CA THR A 163 -3.30 -17.48 10.95
C THR A 163 -3.89 -18.17 9.73
N THR A 164 -5.14 -18.65 9.82
CA THR A 164 -5.84 -19.27 8.69
C THR A 164 -6.11 -18.26 7.57
N ALA A 165 -6.59 -17.06 7.89
CA ALA A 165 -6.85 -16.00 6.92
C ALA A 165 -5.55 -15.57 6.19
N GLY A 166 -4.45 -15.40 6.91
CA GLY A 166 -3.14 -15.09 6.35
C GLY A 166 -2.63 -16.21 5.44
N ALA A 167 -2.72 -17.47 5.89
CA ALA A 167 -2.32 -18.64 5.11
C ALA A 167 -3.14 -18.78 3.82
N ILE A 168 -4.47 -18.67 3.89
CA ILE A 168 -5.34 -18.69 2.71
C ILE A 168 -4.97 -17.55 1.77
N SER A 169 -4.72 -16.35 2.28
CA SER A 169 -4.42 -15.20 1.43
C SER A 169 -3.12 -15.38 0.63
N VAL A 170 -2.09 -15.98 1.24
CA VAL A 170 -0.78 -16.21 0.61
C VAL A 170 -0.76 -17.49 -0.24
N TYR A 171 -1.20 -18.62 0.31
CA TYR A 171 -1.09 -19.94 -0.33
C TYR A 171 -2.34 -20.34 -1.13
N GLY A 172 -3.45 -19.62 -0.98
CA GLY A 172 -4.68 -19.87 -1.74
C GLY A 172 -4.53 -19.68 -3.25
N LEU A 173 -3.43 -19.10 -3.72
CA LEU A 173 -3.11 -19.05 -5.14
C LEU A 173 -2.72 -20.43 -5.71
N TYR A 174 -2.34 -21.39 -4.87
CA TYR A 174 -1.78 -22.67 -5.31
C TYR A 174 -2.64 -23.44 -6.34
N PRO A 175 -3.97 -23.59 -6.17
CA PRO A 175 -4.83 -24.22 -7.19
C PRO A 175 -4.73 -23.54 -8.57
N VAL A 176 -4.63 -22.20 -8.59
CA VAL A 176 -4.45 -21.43 -9.83
C VAL A 176 -3.13 -21.81 -10.49
N LEU A 177 -2.03 -21.87 -9.72
CA LEU A 177 -0.69 -22.22 -10.23
C LEU A 177 -0.60 -23.65 -10.74
N GLN A 178 -1.38 -24.57 -10.18
CA GLN A 178 -1.46 -25.96 -10.65
C GLN A 178 -2.40 -26.14 -11.84
N GLY A 179 -3.11 -25.09 -12.26
CA GLY A 179 -4.06 -25.17 -13.38
C GLY A 179 -5.28 -26.04 -13.08
N TRP A 180 -5.77 -26.06 -11.84
CA TRP A 180 -7.00 -26.79 -11.51
C TRP A 180 -8.20 -26.18 -12.25
N ASP A 181 -9.26 -26.93 -12.50
CA ASP A 181 -10.46 -26.36 -13.15
C ASP A 181 -11.50 -25.94 -12.11
N TRP A 182 -11.22 -24.86 -11.34
CA TRP A 182 -12.13 -24.32 -10.31
C TRP A 182 -12.44 -22.82 -10.50
N PRO A 183 -13.26 -22.43 -11.50
CA PRO A 183 -13.53 -21.03 -11.81
C PRO A 183 -14.12 -20.22 -10.65
N VAL A 184 -15.05 -20.83 -9.90
CA VAL A 184 -15.70 -20.18 -8.75
C VAL A 184 -14.68 -19.87 -7.65
N TYR A 185 -13.76 -20.80 -7.38
CA TYR A 185 -12.69 -20.59 -6.40
C TYR A 185 -11.79 -19.42 -6.81
N TYR A 186 -11.44 -19.32 -8.10
CA TYR A 186 -10.60 -18.23 -8.61
C TYR A 186 -11.23 -16.86 -8.37
N ILE A 187 -12.51 -16.73 -8.66
CA ILE A 187 -13.24 -15.48 -8.48
C ILE A 187 -13.32 -15.11 -7.00
N ILE A 188 -13.68 -16.07 -6.13
CA ILE A 188 -13.78 -15.83 -4.68
C ILE A 188 -12.42 -15.47 -4.10
N TYR A 189 -11.39 -16.26 -4.38
CA TYR A 189 -10.03 -16.01 -3.91
C TYR A 189 -9.53 -14.66 -4.44
N GLY A 190 -9.65 -14.40 -5.73
CA GLY A 190 -9.22 -13.15 -6.37
C GLY A 190 -9.89 -11.92 -5.75
N SER A 191 -11.18 -12.00 -5.47
CA SER A 191 -11.95 -10.88 -4.93
C SER A 191 -11.61 -10.58 -3.47
N PHE A 192 -11.42 -11.59 -2.62
CA PHE A 192 -11.36 -11.42 -1.17
C PHE A 192 -9.97 -11.56 -0.53
N HIS A 193 -8.99 -12.22 -1.16
CA HIS A 193 -7.70 -12.54 -0.49
C HIS A 193 -6.97 -11.33 0.07
N ARG A 194 -7.00 -10.16 -0.61
CA ARG A 194 -6.32 -8.95 -0.12
C ARG A 194 -6.98 -8.42 1.15
N THR A 195 -8.32 -8.37 1.17
CA THR A 195 -9.10 -7.93 2.33
C THR A 195 -8.97 -8.94 3.48
N LEU A 196 -8.95 -10.23 3.17
CA LEU A 196 -8.74 -11.29 4.15
C LEU A 196 -7.35 -11.19 4.80
N PHE A 197 -6.31 -10.89 4.02
CA PHE A 197 -4.98 -10.61 4.54
C PHE A 197 -4.98 -9.38 5.46
N ALA A 198 -5.67 -8.31 5.06
CA ALA A 198 -5.79 -7.11 5.89
C ALA A 198 -6.50 -7.39 7.23
N LEU A 199 -7.54 -8.24 7.23
CA LEU A 199 -8.21 -8.69 8.46
C LEU A 199 -7.28 -9.51 9.35
N ALA A 200 -6.44 -10.37 8.76
CA ALA A 200 -5.44 -11.12 9.51
C ALA A 200 -4.42 -10.19 10.20
N ILE A 201 -3.91 -9.19 9.48
CA ILE A 201 -3.00 -8.17 10.02
C ILE A 201 -3.71 -7.31 11.08
N ALA A 202 -4.97 -6.93 10.85
CA ALA A 202 -5.75 -6.14 11.79
C ALA A 202 -5.89 -6.83 13.14
N TRP A 203 -6.10 -8.15 13.15
CA TRP A 203 -6.08 -8.93 14.38
C TRP A 203 -4.72 -8.91 15.06
N ILE A 204 -3.61 -9.10 14.32
CA ILE A 204 -2.25 -9.06 14.89
C ILE A 204 -2.00 -7.71 15.56
N VAL A 205 -2.33 -6.60 14.89
CA VAL A 205 -2.20 -5.25 15.44
C VAL A 205 -3.04 -5.09 16.71
N PHE A 206 -4.30 -5.52 16.68
CA PHE A 206 -5.19 -5.48 17.84
C PHE A 206 -4.65 -6.29 19.02
N ALA A 207 -4.20 -7.52 18.78
CA ALA A 207 -3.67 -8.41 19.80
C ALA A 207 -2.37 -7.85 20.40
N CYS A 208 -1.45 -7.35 19.59
CA CYS A 208 -0.23 -6.70 20.05
C CYS A 208 -0.54 -5.47 20.91
N HIS A 209 -1.43 -4.59 20.44
CA HIS A 209 -1.80 -3.36 21.16
C HIS A 209 -2.47 -3.63 22.52
N ARG A 210 -3.30 -4.68 22.63
CA ARG A 210 -3.99 -5.07 23.87
C ARG A 210 -3.20 -6.02 24.77
N GLY A 211 -1.94 -6.34 24.42
CA GLY A 211 -1.06 -7.19 25.23
C GLY A 211 -1.26 -8.70 25.04
N TYR A 212 -2.08 -9.13 24.09
CA TYR A 212 -2.29 -10.53 23.70
C TYR A 212 -1.31 -11.01 22.61
N GLY A 213 -0.34 -10.18 22.23
CA GLY A 213 0.63 -10.46 21.18
C GLY A 213 1.78 -11.40 21.54
N GLY A 214 2.13 -11.51 22.83
CA GLY A 214 3.20 -12.40 23.32
C GLY A 214 4.51 -12.28 22.51
N ILE A 215 4.96 -13.41 21.95
CA ILE A 215 6.17 -13.51 21.12
C ILE A 215 6.07 -12.65 19.86
N VAL A 216 4.90 -12.60 19.22
CA VAL A 216 4.69 -11.82 17.99
C VAL A 216 4.91 -10.34 18.26
N ASN A 217 4.39 -9.81 19.38
CA ASN A 217 4.64 -8.41 19.75
C ASN A 217 6.13 -8.14 20.01
N ARG A 218 6.83 -9.08 20.67
CA ARG A 218 8.26 -8.95 20.94
C ARG A 218 9.08 -8.90 19.64
N LEU A 219 8.75 -9.74 18.66
CA LEU A 219 9.42 -9.77 17.36
C LEU A 219 9.12 -8.49 16.56
N LEU A 220 7.85 -8.10 16.45
CA LEU A 220 7.44 -6.93 15.65
C LEU A 220 7.90 -5.60 16.28
N SER A 221 8.11 -5.55 17.59
CA SER A 221 8.62 -4.36 18.29
C SER A 221 10.15 -4.31 18.34
N PHE A 222 10.86 -5.17 17.59
CA PHE A 222 12.31 -5.22 17.63
C PHE A 222 12.92 -3.92 17.05
N PRO A 223 13.89 -3.28 17.73
CA PRO A 223 14.38 -1.94 17.36
C PRO A 223 14.94 -1.82 15.95
N ILE A 224 15.43 -2.92 15.35
CA ILE A 224 15.93 -2.91 13.96
C ILE A 224 14.88 -2.46 12.95
N PHE A 225 13.60 -2.67 13.26
CA PHE A 225 12.50 -2.30 12.37
C PHE A 225 12.20 -0.81 12.39
N ILE A 226 12.66 -0.06 13.40
CA ILE A 226 12.44 1.38 13.48
C ILE A 226 13.08 2.12 12.29
N PRO A 227 14.40 2.02 12.03
CA PRO A 227 15.00 2.68 10.87
C PRO A 227 14.53 2.09 9.54
N LEU A 228 14.29 0.78 9.46
CA LEU A 228 13.81 0.14 8.23
C LEU A 228 12.40 0.62 7.86
N SER A 229 11.50 0.71 8.84
CA SER A 229 10.13 1.22 8.61
C SER A 229 10.11 2.70 8.25
N ALA A 230 10.99 3.52 8.85
CA ALA A 230 11.12 4.93 8.50
C ALA A 230 11.55 5.14 7.04
N LEU A 231 12.42 4.27 6.51
CA LEU A 231 12.89 4.34 5.12
C LEU A 231 11.94 3.72 4.09
N CYS A 232 10.90 3.00 4.52
CA CYS A 232 10.06 2.20 3.61
C CYS A 232 9.48 3.01 2.45
N TYR A 233 9.05 4.25 2.68
CA TYR A 233 8.51 5.12 1.63
C TYR A 233 9.58 5.49 0.58
N SER A 234 10.76 5.94 1.03
CA SER A 234 11.88 6.27 0.16
C SER A 234 12.40 5.06 -0.62
N VAL A 235 12.47 3.89 0.00
CA VAL A 235 12.79 2.62 -0.68
C VAL A 235 11.73 2.28 -1.72
N TYR A 236 10.45 2.41 -1.37
CA TYR A 236 9.35 2.15 -2.30
C TYR A 236 9.41 3.05 -3.55
N LEU A 237 9.75 4.33 -3.42
CA LEU A 237 9.86 5.21 -4.57
C LEU A 237 11.07 4.90 -5.46
N SER A 238 12.18 4.46 -4.87
CA SER A 238 13.49 4.35 -5.53
C SER A 238 13.87 2.93 -5.95
N HIS A 239 13.11 1.89 -5.58
CA HIS A 239 13.51 0.50 -5.87
C HIS A 239 13.50 0.13 -7.36
N MET A 240 12.68 0.78 -8.20
CA MET A 240 12.49 0.36 -9.59
C MET A 240 13.74 0.48 -10.47
N PRO A 241 14.59 1.50 -10.36
CA PRO A 241 15.93 1.50 -10.96
C PRO A 241 16.75 0.22 -10.69
N ILE A 242 16.72 -0.31 -9.46
CA ILE A 242 17.43 -1.55 -9.09
C ILE A 242 16.80 -2.77 -9.79
N VAL A 243 15.48 -2.80 -9.88
CA VAL A 243 14.73 -3.85 -10.58
C VAL A 243 15.01 -3.80 -12.09
N PHE A 244 14.97 -2.62 -12.72
CA PHE A 244 15.26 -2.48 -14.15
C PHE A 244 16.71 -2.81 -14.48
N ALA A 245 17.67 -2.40 -13.65
CA ALA A 245 19.08 -2.78 -13.82
C ALA A 245 19.26 -4.30 -13.85
N THR A 246 18.44 -5.04 -13.09
CA THR A 246 18.46 -6.51 -13.10
C THR A 246 17.99 -7.08 -14.46
N PHE A 247 16.95 -6.51 -15.07
CA PHE A 247 16.49 -6.95 -16.40
C PHE A 247 17.49 -6.64 -17.51
N LEU A 248 18.34 -5.62 -17.34
CA LEU A 248 19.42 -5.32 -18.28
C LEU A 248 20.60 -6.29 -18.17
N GLN A 249 20.77 -6.94 -17.01
CA GLN A 249 21.88 -7.86 -16.73
C GLN A 249 21.55 -9.33 -16.99
N LEU A 250 20.27 -9.68 -17.00
CA LEU A 250 19.82 -11.07 -17.13
C LEU A 250 19.26 -11.36 -18.52
N PRO A 251 19.58 -12.51 -19.12
CA PRO A 251 18.93 -12.94 -20.35
C PRO A 251 17.45 -13.24 -20.09
N PHE A 252 16.61 -12.90 -21.06
CA PHE A 252 15.18 -13.23 -21.02
C PHE A 252 14.91 -14.45 -21.92
N PRO A 253 14.16 -15.47 -21.44
CA PRO A 253 13.60 -15.61 -20.10
C PRO A 253 14.62 -16.06 -19.05
N TYR A 254 14.64 -15.41 -17.89
CA TYR A 254 15.47 -15.84 -16.76
C TYR A 254 14.85 -17.06 -16.09
N LYS A 255 15.49 -18.23 -16.23
CA LYS A 255 15.05 -19.47 -15.60
C LYS A 255 15.67 -19.60 -14.21
N TYR A 256 14.82 -19.65 -13.18
CA TYR A 256 15.27 -19.91 -11.82
C TYR A 256 15.68 -21.39 -11.68
N VAL A 257 16.96 -21.65 -11.45
CA VAL A 257 17.52 -23.01 -11.31
C VAL A 257 17.16 -23.65 -9.96
N GLY A 258 16.77 -22.85 -8.96
CA GLY A 258 16.34 -23.34 -7.66
C GLY A 258 15.89 -22.24 -6.70
N LYS A 259 15.44 -22.66 -5.51
CA LYS A 259 14.88 -21.78 -4.47
C LYS A 259 15.94 -20.85 -3.85
N ILE A 260 17.16 -21.36 -3.61
CA ILE A 260 18.24 -20.59 -2.98
C ILE A 260 18.73 -19.44 -3.88
N PRO A 261 19.04 -19.66 -5.18
CA PRO A 261 19.37 -18.55 -6.08
C PRO A 261 18.27 -17.49 -6.16
N LEU A 262 16.99 -17.89 -6.19
CA LEU A 262 15.86 -16.95 -6.16
C LEU A 262 15.82 -16.14 -4.86
N LEU A 263 16.00 -16.80 -3.70
CA LEU A 263 16.02 -16.11 -2.41
C LEU A 263 17.17 -15.12 -2.32
N MET A 264 18.38 -15.55 -2.68
CA MET A 264 19.56 -14.68 -2.72
C MET A 264 19.37 -13.54 -3.71
N HIS A 265 18.70 -13.79 -4.83
CA HIS A 265 18.33 -12.75 -5.76
C HIS A 265 17.50 -11.67 -5.07
N CYS A 266 16.39 -12.03 -4.43
CA CYS A 266 15.52 -11.10 -3.73
C CYS A 266 16.23 -10.33 -2.60
N VAL A 267 17.00 -11.03 -1.75
CA VAL A 267 17.69 -10.42 -0.60
C VAL A 267 18.71 -9.37 -1.05
N VAL A 268 19.51 -9.67 -2.07
CA VAL A 268 20.51 -8.73 -2.59
C VAL A 268 19.84 -7.48 -3.17
N ARG A 269 18.75 -7.62 -3.93
CA ARG A 269 18.07 -6.46 -4.54
C ARG A 269 17.35 -5.63 -3.48
N LEU A 270 16.77 -6.28 -2.46
CA LEU A 270 16.19 -5.59 -1.32
C LEU A 270 17.24 -4.76 -0.58
N PHE A 271 18.40 -5.35 -0.30
CA PHE A 271 19.50 -4.64 0.35
C PHE A 271 19.98 -3.41 -0.48
N LEU A 272 20.17 -3.58 -1.79
CA LEU A 272 20.53 -2.47 -2.68
C LEU A 272 19.44 -1.38 -2.74
N ALA A 273 18.17 -1.75 -2.74
CA ALA A 273 17.05 -0.81 -2.70
C ALA A 273 17.03 -0.02 -1.38
N TYR A 274 17.39 -0.63 -0.24
CA TYR A 274 17.54 0.08 1.03
C TYR A 274 18.72 1.06 1.03
N ILE A 275 19.86 0.71 0.40
CA ILE A 275 20.98 1.64 0.22
C ILE A 275 20.56 2.86 -0.59
N LEU A 276 19.90 2.63 -1.74
CA LEU A 276 19.43 3.71 -2.60
C LEU A 276 18.35 4.56 -1.91
N GLY A 277 17.39 3.92 -1.23
CA GLY A 277 16.35 4.61 -0.47
C GLY A 277 16.92 5.46 0.67
N LEU A 278 17.97 4.99 1.34
CA LEU A 278 18.68 5.78 2.34
C LEU A 278 19.33 7.02 1.72
N GLN A 279 20.01 6.87 0.58
CA GLN A 279 20.59 8.00 -0.14
C GLN A 279 19.51 9.02 -0.56
N CYS A 280 18.39 8.56 -1.11
CA CYS A 280 17.26 9.42 -1.46
C CYS A 280 16.70 10.15 -0.23
N SER A 281 16.52 9.46 0.89
CA SER A 281 15.98 10.05 2.11
C SER A 281 16.92 11.12 2.68
N LEU A 282 18.23 10.85 2.74
CA LEU A 282 19.22 11.82 3.23
C LEU A 282 19.37 13.05 2.34
N LEU A 283 19.29 12.87 1.01
CA LEU A 283 19.54 13.95 0.04
C LEU A 283 18.31 14.80 -0.28
N SER A 284 17.09 14.24 -0.14
CA SER A 284 15.86 14.92 -0.58
C SER A 284 14.81 15.04 0.53
N GLU A 285 14.46 13.93 1.19
CA GLU A 285 13.38 13.87 2.17
C GLU A 285 13.71 14.65 3.45
N LEU A 286 14.84 14.34 4.11
CA LEU A 286 15.21 15.01 5.35
C LEU A 286 15.50 16.51 5.18
N PRO A 287 16.20 16.97 4.13
CA PRO A 287 16.36 18.40 3.87
C PRO A 287 15.01 19.10 3.66
N ALA A 288 14.09 18.50 2.88
CA ALA A 288 12.78 19.07 2.66
C ALA A 288 11.97 19.20 3.96
N ILE A 289 11.96 18.17 4.81
CA ILE A 289 11.31 18.20 6.12
C ILE A 289 11.91 19.29 7.02
N ASN A 290 13.24 19.44 7.00
CA ASN A 290 13.90 20.48 7.79
C ASN A 290 13.56 21.90 7.30
N VAL A 291 13.52 22.11 5.98
CA VAL A 291 13.09 23.38 5.38
C VAL A 291 11.63 23.68 5.74
N GLU A 292 10.74 22.70 5.61
CA GLU A 292 9.33 22.84 5.99
C GLU A 292 9.19 23.24 7.47
N ARG A 293 9.90 22.54 8.37
CA ARG A 293 9.91 22.86 9.81
C ARG A 293 10.36 24.29 10.08
N ILE A 294 11.40 24.77 9.40
CA ILE A 294 11.89 26.14 9.55
C ILE A 294 10.85 27.15 9.06
N LEU A 295 10.26 26.92 7.89
CA LEU A 295 9.24 27.81 7.32
C LEU A 295 7.97 27.89 8.19
N LEU A 296 7.50 26.75 8.69
CA LEU A 296 6.32 26.68 9.56
C LEU A 296 6.60 27.18 10.98
N ALA A 297 7.79 26.92 11.55
CA ALA A 297 8.18 27.45 12.85
C ALA A 297 8.26 28.99 12.83
N ARG A 298 8.78 29.56 11.75
CA ARG A 298 8.78 31.01 11.53
C ARG A 298 7.35 31.57 11.53
N LYS A 299 6.43 30.93 10.79
CA LYS A 299 5.02 31.35 10.73
C LYS A 299 4.33 31.30 12.09
N ARG A 300 4.62 30.27 12.92
CA ARG A 300 4.07 30.15 14.28
C ARG A 300 4.63 31.23 15.22
N SER A 301 5.91 31.57 15.10
CA SER A 301 6.55 32.65 15.88
C SER A 301 5.99 34.03 15.50
N GLU A 302 5.79 34.28 14.21
CA GLU A 302 5.15 35.51 13.70
C GLU A 302 3.69 35.63 14.16
N GLN A 303 2.93 34.53 14.16
CA GLN A 303 1.54 34.50 14.65
C GLN A 303 1.46 34.78 16.16
N VAL A 304 2.35 34.19 16.98
CA VAL A 304 2.42 34.47 18.43
C VAL A 304 2.77 35.93 18.70
N LYS A 305 3.73 36.51 17.96
CA LYS A 305 4.05 37.95 18.08
C LYS A 305 2.87 38.84 17.73
N SER A 306 2.13 38.54 16.65
CA SER A 306 0.94 39.32 16.26
C SER A 306 -0.19 39.29 17.30
N ILE A 307 -0.42 38.14 17.94
CA ILE A 307 -1.41 37.99 19.01
C ILE A 307 -0.98 38.80 20.24
N SER A 308 0.30 38.69 20.65
CA SER A 308 0.83 39.45 21.78
C SER A 308 0.78 40.96 21.57
N HIS A 309 0.99 41.44 20.33
CA HIS A 309 0.88 42.86 19.99
C HIS A 309 -0.57 43.34 20.04
N ASN A 310 -1.54 42.53 19.59
CA ASN A 310 -2.96 42.88 19.66
C ASN A 310 -3.48 42.89 21.11
N GLU A 311 -3.04 41.95 21.96
CA GLU A 311 -3.37 41.95 23.39
C GLU A 311 -2.81 43.18 24.10
N HIS A 312 -1.58 43.61 23.76
CA HIS A 312 -0.96 44.80 24.32
C HIS A 312 -1.63 46.12 23.83
N CYS A 313 -2.18 46.14 22.62
CA CYS A 313 -3.01 47.25 22.13
C CYS A 313 -4.41 47.28 22.79
N LEU A 314 -5.00 46.13 23.08
CA LEU A 314 -6.31 46.05 23.75
C LEU A 314 -6.22 46.44 25.24
N SER A 315 -5.13 46.07 25.92
CA SER A 315 -4.92 46.44 27.32
C SER A 315 -4.67 47.94 27.51
N SER A 316 -3.95 48.59 26.59
CA SER A 316 -3.70 50.04 26.65
C SER A 316 -4.95 50.89 26.41
N ILE A 317 -5.89 50.40 25.59
CA ILE A 317 -7.20 51.03 25.37
C ILE A 317 -8.09 50.88 26.62
N SER A 318 -8.04 49.74 27.31
CA SER A 318 -8.83 49.51 28.53
C SER A 318 -8.36 50.31 29.75
N SER A 319 -7.10 50.77 29.77
CA SER A 319 -6.55 51.58 30.86
C SER A 319 -6.75 53.09 30.70
N THR A 320 -7.43 53.53 29.63
CA THR A 320 -7.66 54.96 29.31
C THR A 320 -9.13 55.40 29.36
N THR A 321 -10.01 54.55 29.89
CA THR A 321 -11.41 54.86 30.25
C THR A 321 -11.64 54.70 31.73
#